data_AF-B8HIK3-F1
#
_entry.id   AF-B8HIK3-F1
#
_cell.length_a   1.000
_cell.length_b   1.000
_cell.length_c   1.000
_cell.angle_alpha   90.00
_cell.angle_beta   90.00
_cell.angle_gamma   90.00
#
_symmetry.space_group_name_H-M   'P 1'
#
loop_
_entity.id
_entity.type
_entity.pdbx_description
1 polymer ?
#
loop_
_entity_poly.entity_id
_entity_poly.type
_entity_poly.pdbx_seq_one_letter_code
_entity_poly.pdbx_strand_id
1 'polypeptide(L)'
;MISMPSSPCATAPTALAICNCKRARKRHEHGEYGTYKYHRCRCAPCKWANAEYNRLAKQHRSRREMVDADLVRARVAKLREAGITVLEMAELCAMSPKVLNYAVNGRGGRKPKKVQASTFRALNAIGFKDIASLDRPGGRPVNGDVSRSQVQSLYSFGWPSSMIAQRIGVSRHSIKALLAGQNITEAARAAIDSFYAEVRGTEPVLSTPSERAASTAARNRAIANGWTADTATDHEYARYSRAH
;
A
#
# COMPACT_ATOMS: atom_id res chain seq x y z
N MET A 1 21.77 -8.76 46.28
CA MET A 1 20.62 -7.92 46.70
C MET A 1 21.16 -6.55 47.04
N ILE A 2 21.08 -5.59 46.12
CA ILE A 2 21.68 -4.25 46.29
C ILE A 2 20.53 -3.28 46.54
N SER A 3 20.48 -2.77 47.78
CA SER A 3 19.63 -1.68 48.24
C SER A 3 19.88 -0.43 47.39
N MET A 4 18.83 0.12 46.79
CA MET A 4 18.90 1.44 46.17
C MET A 4 18.74 2.53 47.25
N PRO A 5 19.54 3.60 47.21
CA PRO A 5 19.39 4.72 48.12
C PRO A 5 18.14 5.52 47.77
N SER A 6 17.27 5.67 48.77
CA SER A 6 16.13 6.58 48.80
C SER A 6 16.61 8.00 48.49
N SER A 7 16.21 8.54 47.33
CA SER A 7 16.49 9.94 46.97
C SER A 7 15.77 10.89 47.93
N PRO A 8 16.43 11.96 48.39
CA PRO A 8 15.85 12.90 49.34
C PRO A 8 14.85 13.83 48.65
N CYS A 9 13.70 13.99 49.29
CA CYS A 9 12.86 15.18 49.35
C CYS A 9 13.10 16.26 48.27
N ALA A 10 12.45 16.11 47.13
CA ALA A 10 11.75 17.24 46.53
C ALA A 10 10.27 17.00 46.86
N THR A 11 9.81 17.58 47.96
CA THR A 11 8.40 17.60 48.34
C THR A 11 7.60 18.13 47.15
N ALA A 12 6.93 17.23 46.43
CA ALA A 12 5.77 17.62 45.65
C ALA A 12 4.85 18.39 46.60
N PRO A 13 4.24 19.53 46.21
CA PRO A 13 3.35 20.24 47.09
C PRO A 13 2.16 19.33 47.44
N THR A 14 2.22 18.68 48.60
CA THR A 14 1.21 17.80 49.18
C THR A 14 0.08 18.62 49.78
N ALA A 15 -0.56 19.42 48.94
CA ALA A 15 -1.87 19.92 49.21
C ALA A 15 -2.62 19.95 47.89
N LEU A 16 -3.81 19.34 47.88
CA LEU A 16 -4.95 19.83 47.13
C LEU A 16 -5.21 21.30 47.51
N ALA A 17 -4.27 22.19 47.19
CA ALA A 17 -4.38 23.61 47.42
C ALA A 17 -5.52 24.05 46.51
N ILE A 18 -6.68 24.27 47.12
CA ILE A 18 -7.92 24.73 46.52
C ILE A 18 -7.57 25.96 45.67
N CYS A 19 -7.34 25.74 44.38
CA CYS A 19 -6.89 26.79 43.49
C CYS A 19 -8.13 27.36 42.82
N ASN A 20 -8.46 28.59 43.18
CA ASN A 20 -9.56 29.35 42.61
C ASN A 20 -9.18 29.85 41.20
N CYS A 21 -8.94 28.91 40.28
CA CYS A 21 -8.47 29.18 38.93
C CYS A 21 -9.59 29.80 38.09
N LYS A 22 -9.78 31.12 38.20
CA LYS A 22 -10.75 31.91 37.41
C LYS A 22 -10.63 31.73 35.89
N ARG A 23 -9.49 31.24 35.40
CA ARG A 23 -9.22 31.02 33.96
C ARG A 23 -9.61 29.64 33.45
N ALA A 24 -9.86 28.67 34.32
CA ALA A 24 -10.26 27.34 33.91
C ALA A 24 -11.78 27.29 33.75
N ARG A 25 -12.25 26.91 32.56
CA ARG A 25 -13.69 26.87 32.24
C ARG A 25 -14.46 25.74 32.95
N LYS A 26 -13.77 24.79 33.60
CA LYS A 26 -14.35 23.60 34.25
C LYS A 26 -13.55 23.21 35.50
N ARG A 27 -14.24 22.64 36.50
CA ARG A 27 -13.63 21.92 37.65
C ARG A 27 -12.79 20.75 37.13
N HIS A 28 -11.59 20.57 37.68
CA HIS A 28 -10.63 19.54 37.28
C HIS A 28 -9.61 19.30 38.38
N GLU A 29 -8.93 18.16 38.36
CA GLU A 29 -7.83 17.85 39.28
C GLU A 29 -6.52 18.50 38.82
N HIS A 30 -5.78 19.10 39.76
CA HIS A 30 -4.50 19.76 39.48
C HIS A 30 -3.33 18.77 39.51
N GLY A 31 -2.20 19.15 38.90
CA GLY A 31 -1.00 18.32 38.91
C GLY A 31 -0.92 17.28 37.78
N GLU A 32 -1.88 17.27 36.85
CA GLU A 32 -1.81 16.45 35.65
C GLU A 32 -1.49 17.28 34.38
N TYR A 33 -0.82 16.68 33.40
CA TYR A 33 -0.54 17.30 32.10
C TYR A 33 -1.81 17.67 31.32
N GLY A 34 -2.84 16.80 31.37
CA GLY A 34 -4.11 17.03 30.67
C GLY A 34 -4.79 18.32 31.11
N THR A 35 -4.69 18.62 32.39
CA THR A 35 -5.22 19.85 33.00
C THR A 35 -4.55 21.12 32.46
N TYR A 36 -3.22 21.12 32.28
CA TYR A 36 -2.52 22.25 31.67
C TYR A 36 -2.92 22.44 30.21
N LYS A 37 -3.03 21.34 29.45
CA LYS A 37 -3.25 21.39 27.99
C LYS A 37 -4.70 21.69 27.61
N TYR A 38 -5.65 20.95 28.18
CA TYR A 38 -7.06 20.99 27.77
C TYR A 38 -7.88 21.99 28.61
N HIS A 39 -7.69 22.00 29.93
CA HIS A 39 -8.42 22.91 30.84
C HIS A 39 -7.76 24.30 30.94
N ARG A 40 -6.60 24.48 30.29
CA ARG A 40 -5.83 25.73 30.23
C ARG A 40 -5.46 26.28 31.61
N CYS A 41 -5.38 25.42 32.62
CA CYS A 41 -4.92 25.80 33.94
C CYS A 41 -3.45 26.20 33.91
N ARG A 42 -3.06 27.20 34.70
CA ARG A 42 -1.70 27.77 34.73
C ARG A 42 -1.13 27.88 36.16
N CYS A 43 -1.75 27.23 37.14
CA CYS A 43 -1.22 27.15 38.49
C CYS A 43 0.13 26.39 38.52
N ALA A 44 0.90 26.56 39.60
CA ALA A 44 2.22 25.96 39.72
C ALA A 44 2.23 24.42 39.58
N PRO A 45 1.32 23.65 40.21
CA PRO A 45 1.26 22.19 40.03
C PRO A 45 1.06 21.75 38.57
N CYS A 46 0.16 22.42 37.83
CA CYS A 46 -0.10 22.09 36.43
C CYS A 46 1.05 22.51 35.49
N LYS A 47 1.73 23.62 35.80
CA LYS A 47 2.95 24.02 35.07
C LYS A 47 4.06 22.99 35.28
N TRP A 48 4.26 22.52 36.52
CA TRP A 48 5.25 21.50 36.84
C TRP A 48 4.93 20.17 36.14
N ALA A 49 3.69 19.70 36.20
CA ALA A 49 3.26 18.48 35.50
C ALA A 49 3.50 18.54 33.98
N ASN A 50 3.23 19.70 33.35
CA ASN A 50 3.55 19.90 31.95
C ASN A 50 5.08 19.95 31.69
N ALA A 51 5.85 20.60 32.55
CA ALA A 51 7.31 20.63 32.44
C ALA A 51 7.90 19.23 32.55
N GLU A 52 7.43 18.44 33.53
CA GLU A 52 7.85 17.07 33.76
C GLU A 52 7.48 16.15 32.59
N TYR A 53 6.23 16.22 32.10
CA TYR A 53 5.81 15.51 30.89
C TYR A 53 6.71 15.85 29.70
N ASN A 54 7.04 17.13 29.49
CA ASN A 54 7.90 17.54 28.39
C ASN A 54 9.36 17.10 28.58
N ARG A 55 9.86 17.09 29.82
CA ARG A 55 11.19 16.58 30.18
C ARG A 55 11.29 15.09 29.86
N LEU A 56 10.34 14.29 30.33
CA LEU A 56 10.26 12.86 30.05
C LEU A 56 10.09 12.61 28.55
N ALA A 57 9.20 13.34 27.87
CA ALA A 57 9.00 13.20 26.42
C ALA A 57 10.26 13.56 25.63
N LYS A 58 11.07 14.54 26.09
CA LYS A 58 12.36 14.88 25.48
C LYS A 58 13.37 13.76 25.69
N GLN A 59 13.48 13.23 26.91
CA GLN A 59 14.35 12.10 27.25
C GLN A 59 14.01 10.84 26.45
N HIS A 60 12.72 10.54 26.29
CA HIS A 60 12.26 9.42 25.46
C HIS A 60 12.57 9.65 23.98
N ARG A 61 12.48 10.88 23.47
CA ARG A 61 12.84 11.20 22.08
C ARG A 61 14.33 11.12 21.83
N SER A 62 15.16 11.59 22.77
CA SER A 62 16.62 11.57 22.63
C SER A 62 17.22 10.16 22.71
N ARG A 63 16.53 9.24 23.38
CA ARG A 63 16.92 7.81 23.46
C ARG A 63 16.51 6.98 22.24
N ARG A 64 15.73 7.54 21.31
CA ARG A 64 15.33 6.80 20.10
C ARG A 64 16.51 6.74 19.15
N GLU A 65 16.84 5.52 18.74
CA GLU A 65 17.76 5.27 17.65
C GLU A 65 17.12 5.74 16.33
N MET A 66 17.82 6.61 15.61
CA MET A 66 17.35 7.24 14.38
C MET A 66 18.29 6.88 13.24
N VAL A 67 17.74 6.42 12.12
CA VAL A 67 18.47 6.08 10.90
C VAL A 67 18.14 7.07 9.79
N ASP A 68 18.98 7.09 8.76
CA ASP A 68 18.71 7.88 7.55
C ASP A 68 17.40 7.42 6.88
N ALA A 69 16.57 8.39 6.51
CA ALA A 69 15.33 8.11 5.80
C ALA A 69 15.55 7.58 4.38
N ASP A 70 16.71 7.86 3.78
CA ASP A 70 17.03 7.42 2.42
C ASP A 70 17.16 5.89 2.35
N LEU A 71 17.69 5.24 3.40
CA LEU A 71 17.75 3.78 3.53
C LEU A 71 16.36 3.15 3.54
N VAL A 72 15.42 3.77 4.27
CA VAL A 72 14.03 3.33 4.32
C VAL A 72 13.37 3.47 2.94
N ARG A 73 13.58 4.61 2.26
CA ARG A 73 13.03 4.85 0.92
C ARG A 73 13.58 3.87 -0.11
N ALA A 74 14.87 3.58 -0.07
CA ALA A 74 15.51 2.60 -0.96
C ALA A 74 14.93 1.19 -0.74
N ARG A 75 14.74 0.77 0.52
CA ARG A 75 14.13 -0.54 0.81
C ARG A 75 12.69 -0.61 0.34
N VAL A 76 11.89 0.43 0.59
CA VAL A 76 10.51 0.50 0.12
C VAL A 76 10.44 0.44 -1.41
N ALA A 77 11.33 1.13 -2.13
CA ALA A 77 11.40 1.05 -3.60
C ALA A 77 11.63 -0.39 -4.08
N LYS A 78 12.62 -1.10 -3.51
CA LYS A 78 12.88 -2.52 -3.82
C LYS A 78 11.67 -3.43 -3.56
N LEU A 79 10.96 -3.21 -2.45
CA LEU A 79 9.75 -3.98 -2.13
C LEU A 79 8.61 -3.67 -3.11
N ARG A 80 8.51 -2.42 -3.60
CA ARG A 80 7.54 -2.04 -4.64
C ARG A 80 7.86 -2.65 -6.00
N GLU A 81 9.14 -2.73 -6.36
CA GLU A 81 9.60 -3.43 -7.56
C GLU A 81 9.24 -4.93 -7.50
N ALA A 82 9.32 -5.53 -6.31
CA ALA A 82 8.82 -6.89 -6.04
C ALA A 82 7.28 -7.00 -6.00
N GLY A 83 6.55 -5.92 -6.33
CA GLY A 83 5.08 -5.89 -6.44
C GLY A 83 4.33 -5.61 -5.14
N ILE A 84 5.02 -5.39 -4.03
CA ILE A 84 4.41 -5.19 -2.71
C ILE A 84 3.94 -3.73 -2.55
N THR A 85 2.74 -3.56 -2.04
CA THR A 85 2.15 -2.25 -1.72
C THR A 85 2.59 -1.72 -0.37
N VAL A 86 2.40 -0.43 -0.15
CA VAL A 86 2.62 0.20 1.16
C VAL A 86 1.68 -0.37 2.23
N LEU A 87 0.48 -0.83 1.86
CA LEU A 87 -0.47 -1.45 2.79
C LEU A 87 0.02 -2.83 3.24
N GLU A 88 0.41 -3.68 2.29
CA GLU A 88 0.98 -5.01 2.59
C GLU A 88 2.28 -4.89 3.39
N MET A 89 3.16 -3.93 3.06
CA MET A 89 4.35 -3.65 3.88
C MET A 89 3.98 -3.24 5.30
N ALA A 90 2.94 -2.42 5.47
CA ALA A 90 2.50 -1.97 6.77
C ALA A 90 1.96 -3.13 7.61
N GLU A 91 1.20 -4.02 6.99
CA GLU A 91 0.68 -5.25 7.60
C GLU A 91 1.80 -6.19 8.02
N LEU A 92 2.71 -6.52 7.09
CA LEU A 92 3.88 -7.37 7.38
C LEU A 92 4.77 -6.81 8.49
N CYS A 93 4.89 -5.49 8.58
CA CYS A 93 5.66 -4.84 9.62
C CYS A 93 4.86 -4.50 10.90
N ALA A 94 3.59 -4.90 11.00
CA ALA A 94 2.69 -4.56 12.10
C ALA A 94 2.69 -3.05 12.46
N MET A 95 2.67 -2.20 11.44
CA MET A 95 2.71 -0.74 11.60
C MET A 95 1.57 -0.05 10.84
N SER A 96 1.27 1.20 11.24
CA SER A 96 0.28 1.99 10.51
C SER A 96 0.80 2.38 9.12
N PRO A 97 -0.01 2.26 8.04
CA PRO A 97 0.36 2.72 6.69
C PRO A 97 0.80 4.19 6.65
N LYS A 98 0.26 5.00 7.56
CA LYS A 98 0.60 6.41 7.72
C LYS A 98 2.06 6.63 8.11
N VAL A 99 2.65 5.72 8.88
CA VAL A 99 4.06 5.77 9.28
C VAL A 99 4.96 5.60 8.07
N LEU A 100 4.69 4.59 7.23
CA LEU A 100 5.42 4.37 5.98
C LEU A 100 5.23 5.53 5.00
N ASN A 101 4.00 6.02 4.83
CA ASN A 101 3.72 7.16 3.96
C ASN A 101 4.53 8.40 4.40
N TYR A 102 4.59 8.69 5.70
CA TYR A 102 5.40 9.79 6.21
C TYR A 102 6.90 9.58 6.06
N ALA A 103 7.40 8.34 6.16
CA ALA A 103 8.82 8.06 5.91
C ALA A 103 9.20 8.30 4.43
N VAL A 104 8.29 7.97 3.51
CA VAL A 104 8.54 8.03 2.06
C VAL A 104 8.24 9.42 1.47
N ASN A 105 7.03 9.92 1.71
CA ASN A 105 6.52 11.15 1.09
C ASN A 105 6.66 12.37 2.01
N GLY A 106 6.84 12.16 3.31
CA GLY A 106 6.86 13.22 4.29
C GLY A 106 5.47 13.75 4.64
N ARG A 107 5.45 14.89 5.33
CA ARG A 107 4.21 15.56 5.76
C ARG A 107 4.21 17.00 5.26
N GLY A 108 3.19 17.37 4.49
CA GLY A 108 3.06 18.73 3.94
C GLY A 108 4.20 19.12 3.00
N GLY A 109 4.64 18.21 2.13
CA GLY A 109 5.72 18.44 1.16
C GLY A 109 7.15 18.34 1.73
N ARG A 110 7.32 18.25 3.05
CA ARG A 110 8.64 18.11 3.67
C ARG A 110 8.96 16.66 3.99
N LYS A 111 9.94 16.10 3.28
CA LYS A 111 10.47 14.75 3.53
C LYS A 111 11.31 14.71 4.81
N PRO A 112 11.14 13.71 5.69
CA PRO A 112 11.99 13.56 6.86
C PRO A 112 13.40 13.14 6.45
N LYS A 113 14.42 13.68 7.13
CA LYS A 113 15.82 13.25 6.98
C LYS A 113 16.16 12.02 7.81
N LYS A 114 15.45 11.82 8.93
CA LYS A 114 15.67 10.70 9.84
C LYS A 114 14.36 10.02 10.21
N VAL A 115 14.40 8.70 10.36
CA VAL A 115 13.26 7.84 10.77
C VAL A 115 13.72 6.96 11.92
N GLN A 116 12.79 6.37 12.68
CA GLN A 116 13.16 5.46 13.75
C GLN A 116 13.80 4.19 13.20
N ALA A 117 14.87 3.73 13.84
CA ALA A 117 15.58 2.51 13.45
C ALA A 117 14.67 1.27 13.49
N SER A 118 13.65 1.25 14.35
CA SER A 118 12.63 0.20 14.40
C SER A 118 11.88 0.05 13.06
N THR A 119 11.56 1.16 12.38
CA THR A 119 10.90 1.13 11.06
C THR A 119 11.78 0.46 10.01
N PHE A 120 13.08 0.79 10.00
CA PHE A 120 14.02 0.20 9.06
C PHE A 120 14.25 -1.29 9.34
N ARG A 121 14.41 -1.66 10.62
CA ARG A 121 14.53 -3.08 11.02
C ARG A 121 13.33 -3.91 10.58
N ALA A 122 12.11 -3.40 10.80
CA ALA A 122 10.89 -4.11 10.38
C ALA A 122 10.81 -4.29 8.86
N LEU A 123 11.15 -3.27 8.07
CA LEU A 123 11.17 -3.36 6.59
C LEU A 123 12.26 -4.30 6.05
N ASN A 124 13.39 -4.42 6.75
CA ASN A 124 14.44 -5.35 6.39
C ASN A 124 14.11 -6.80 6.78
N ALA A 125 13.26 -6.99 7.79
CA ALA A 125 12.82 -8.31 8.21
C ALA A 125 11.87 -8.97 7.19
N ILE A 126 11.23 -8.19 6.29
CA ILE A 126 10.40 -8.74 5.21
C ILE A 126 11.28 -9.59 4.28
N GLY A 127 11.10 -10.91 4.34
CA GLY A 127 11.77 -11.89 3.48
C GLY A 127 10.86 -12.40 2.37
N PHE A 128 11.42 -13.17 1.44
CA PHE A 128 10.68 -13.75 0.31
C PHE A 128 9.50 -14.64 0.73
N LYS A 129 9.63 -15.36 1.85
CA LYS A 129 8.57 -16.22 2.38
C LYS A 129 7.33 -15.41 2.79
N ASP A 130 7.54 -14.25 3.41
CA ASP A 130 6.45 -13.38 3.87
C ASP A 130 5.70 -12.79 2.67
N ILE A 131 6.41 -12.50 1.58
CA ILE A 131 5.83 -12.02 0.32
C ILE A 131 4.95 -13.10 -0.31
N ALA A 132 5.41 -14.35 -0.29
CA ALA A 132 4.70 -15.49 -0.85
C ALA A 132 3.47 -15.89 -0.02
N SER A 133 3.48 -15.63 1.29
CA SER A 133 2.34 -15.90 2.19
C SER A 133 1.25 -14.84 2.16
N LEU A 134 1.45 -13.71 1.48
CA LEU A 134 0.39 -12.70 1.34
C LEU A 134 -0.75 -13.29 0.51
N ASP A 135 -1.89 -13.53 1.16
CA ASP A 135 -3.14 -13.80 0.46
C ASP A 135 -3.57 -12.51 -0.23
N ARG A 136 -3.30 -12.41 -1.53
CA ARG A 136 -3.60 -11.22 -2.32
C ARG A 136 -5.01 -11.35 -2.86
N PRO A 137 -6.01 -10.61 -2.33
CA PRO A 137 -7.34 -10.63 -2.90
C PRO A 137 -7.26 -10.16 -4.35
N GLY A 138 -7.68 -11.03 -5.27
CA GLY A 138 -7.55 -10.87 -6.72
C GLY A 138 -8.31 -9.69 -7.35
N GLY A 139 -8.85 -8.76 -6.54
CA GLY A 139 -9.53 -7.54 -6.96
C GLY A 139 -8.62 -6.31 -7.15
N ARG A 140 -7.32 -6.41 -6.85
CA ARG A 140 -6.39 -5.27 -6.98
C ARG A 140 -6.17 -4.89 -8.46
N PRO A 141 -6.30 -3.59 -8.83
CA PRO A 141 -6.01 -3.14 -10.19
C PRO A 141 -4.50 -3.23 -10.48
N VAL A 142 -4.17 -3.84 -11.60
CA VAL A 142 -2.83 -4.01 -12.16
C VAL A 142 -2.80 -3.49 -13.59
N ASN A 143 -1.61 -3.12 -14.08
CA ASN A 143 -1.45 -2.68 -15.46
C ASN A 143 -1.89 -3.81 -16.40
N GLY A 144 -2.86 -3.51 -17.26
CA GLY A 144 -3.43 -4.46 -18.21
C GLY A 144 -2.74 -4.51 -19.58
N ASP A 145 -1.65 -3.79 -19.84
CA ASP A 145 -1.06 -3.67 -21.18
C ASP A 145 -0.70 -5.02 -21.82
N VAL A 146 -0.11 -5.93 -21.05
CA VAL A 146 0.20 -7.30 -21.51
C VAL A 146 -1.09 -8.06 -21.81
N SER A 147 -2.03 -8.08 -20.87
CA SER A 147 -3.32 -8.75 -21.06
C SER A 147 -4.13 -8.15 -22.21
N ARG A 148 -4.01 -6.85 -22.47
CA ARG A 148 -4.62 -6.18 -23.62
C ARG A 148 -4.03 -6.74 -24.91
N SER A 149 -2.72 -6.86 -24.98
CA SER A 149 -1.99 -7.39 -26.14
C SER A 149 -2.32 -8.86 -26.38
N GLN A 150 -2.42 -9.66 -25.32
CA GLN A 150 -2.91 -11.04 -25.37
C GLN A 150 -4.33 -11.13 -25.92
N VAL A 151 -5.26 -10.30 -25.41
CA VAL A 151 -6.64 -10.25 -25.93
C VAL A 151 -6.69 -9.78 -27.38
N GLN A 152 -5.87 -8.80 -27.79
CA GLN A 152 -5.77 -8.35 -29.18
C GLN A 152 -5.28 -9.46 -30.11
N SER A 153 -4.29 -10.24 -29.69
CA SER A 153 -3.82 -11.43 -30.42
C SER A 153 -4.94 -12.47 -30.56
N LEU A 154 -5.67 -12.77 -29.48
CA LEU A 154 -6.84 -13.67 -29.51
C LEU A 154 -7.92 -13.21 -30.51
N TYR A 155 -8.13 -11.89 -30.62
CA TYR A 155 -9.03 -11.31 -31.61
C TYR A 155 -8.60 -11.62 -33.04
N SER A 156 -7.28 -11.63 -33.32
CA SER A 156 -6.76 -11.98 -34.65
C SER A 156 -7.03 -13.44 -35.02
N PHE A 157 -7.01 -14.36 -34.05
CA PHE A 157 -7.42 -15.76 -34.22
C PHE A 157 -8.94 -15.96 -34.29
N GLY A 158 -9.73 -14.91 -34.03
CA GLY A 158 -11.19 -14.92 -34.12
C GLY A 158 -11.90 -15.22 -32.80
N TRP A 159 -11.26 -15.05 -31.65
CA TRP A 159 -11.91 -15.17 -30.34
C TRP A 159 -12.63 -13.85 -29.97
N PRO A 160 -13.97 -13.78 -29.98
CA PRO A 160 -14.68 -12.57 -29.59
C PRO A 160 -14.70 -12.39 -28.07
N SER A 161 -14.82 -11.13 -27.60
CA SER A 161 -14.94 -10.79 -26.16
C SER A 161 -15.97 -11.63 -25.40
N SER A 162 -17.07 -12.03 -26.02
CA SER A 162 -18.10 -12.86 -25.37
C SER A 162 -17.60 -14.25 -25.01
N MET A 163 -16.88 -14.92 -25.92
CA MET A 163 -16.33 -16.25 -25.66
C MET A 163 -15.19 -16.17 -24.65
N ILE A 164 -14.29 -15.18 -24.79
CA ILE A 164 -13.19 -14.97 -23.84
C ILE A 164 -13.77 -14.78 -22.44
N ALA A 165 -14.71 -13.84 -22.29
CA ALA A 165 -15.36 -13.52 -21.02
C ALA A 165 -16.05 -14.74 -20.38
N GLN A 166 -16.80 -15.51 -21.18
CA GLN A 166 -17.50 -16.70 -20.71
C GLN A 166 -16.53 -17.79 -20.24
N ARG A 167 -15.44 -18.01 -20.97
CA ARG A 167 -14.49 -19.09 -20.70
C ARG A 167 -13.65 -18.85 -19.46
N ILE A 168 -13.32 -17.59 -19.18
CA ILE A 168 -12.51 -17.21 -18.00
C ILE A 168 -13.34 -16.69 -16.82
N GLY A 169 -14.68 -16.64 -16.96
CA GLY A 169 -15.57 -16.21 -15.89
C GLY A 169 -15.51 -14.72 -15.55
N VAL A 170 -15.17 -13.85 -16.50
CA VAL A 170 -15.18 -12.38 -16.32
C VAL A 170 -16.30 -11.72 -17.11
N SER A 171 -16.64 -10.48 -16.78
CA SER A 171 -17.67 -9.75 -17.52
C SER A 171 -17.18 -9.31 -18.91
N ARG A 172 -18.07 -9.31 -19.92
CA ARG A 172 -17.79 -8.73 -21.24
C ARG A 172 -17.40 -7.25 -21.17
N HIS A 173 -17.93 -6.53 -20.19
CA HIS A 173 -17.60 -5.13 -19.96
C HIS A 173 -16.13 -4.98 -19.54
N SER A 174 -15.63 -5.86 -18.68
CA SER A 174 -14.23 -5.88 -18.24
C SER A 174 -13.26 -6.07 -19.41
N ILE A 175 -13.57 -6.96 -20.34
CA ILE A 175 -12.74 -7.15 -21.56
C ILE A 175 -12.75 -5.91 -22.45
N LYS A 176 -13.93 -5.27 -22.63
CA LYS A 176 -14.02 -4.01 -23.39
C LYS A 176 -13.25 -2.87 -22.73
N ALA A 177 -13.35 -2.76 -21.40
CA ALA A 177 -12.61 -1.79 -20.60
C ALA A 177 -11.09 -1.97 -20.74
N LEU A 178 -10.61 -3.23 -20.68
CA LEU A 178 -9.21 -3.58 -20.90
C LEU A 178 -8.73 -3.12 -22.30
N LEU A 179 -9.50 -3.43 -23.35
CA LEU A 179 -9.21 -3.01 -24.72
C LEU A 179 -9.20 -1.48 -24.88
N ALA A 180 -9.96 -0.76 -24.05
CA ALA A 180 -10.02 0.70 -24.03
C ALA A 180 -8.89 1.35 -23.19
N GLY A 181 -7.96 0.57 -22.63
CA GLY A 181 -6.82 1.11 -21.89
C GLY A 181 -6.92 1.03 -20.36
N GLN A 182 -7.99 0.46 -19.82
CA GLN A 182 -8.18 0.42 -18.37
C GLN A 182 -7.34 -0.66 -17.69
N ASN A 183 -6.99 -0.42 -16.43
CA ASN A 183 -6.38 -1.41 -15.55
C ASN A 183 -7.40 -2.52 -15.22
N ILE A 184 -6.90 -3.73 -15.06
CA ILE A 184 -7.70 -4.92 -14.72
C ILE A 184 -7.30 -5.44 -13.35
N THR A 185 -8.09 -6.36 -12.80
CA THR A 185 -7.71 -6.97 -11.53
C THR A 185 -6.65 -8.05 -11.72
N GLU A 186 -5.88 -8.36 -10.67
CA GLU A 186 -4.87 -9.43 -10.73
C GLU A 186 -5.48 -10.80 -11.06
N ALA A 187 -6.68 -11.11 -10.55
CA ALA A 187 -7.40 -12.33 -10.92
C ALA A 187 -7.76 -12.35 -12.41
N ALA A 188 -8.25 -11.24 -12.95
CA ALA A 188 -8.55 -11.15 -14.38
C ALA A 188 -7.28 -11.27 -15.24
N ARG A 189 -6.17 -10.67 -14.78
CA ARG A 189 -4.86 -10.80 -15.43
C ARG A 189 -4.42 -12.27 -15.49
N ALA A 190 -4.44 -12.97 -14.36
CA ALA A 190 -4.05 -14.38 -14.28
C ALA A 190 -4.97 -15.29 -15.12
N ALA A 191 -6.27 -15.01 -15.14
CA ALA A 191 -7.23 -15.77 -15.94
C ALA A 191 -7.02 -15.57 -17.45
N ILE A 192 -6.74 -14.33 -17.89
CA ILE A 192 -6.41 -14.04 -19.29
C ILE A 192 -5.09 -14.70 -19.69
N ASP A 193 -4.07 -14.63 -18.83
CA ASP A 193 -2.74 -15.21 -19.07
C ASP A 193 -2.82 -16.73 -19.25
N SER A 194 -3.52 -17.40 -18.32
CA SER A 194 -3.78 -18.84 -18.39
C SER A 194 -4.55 -19.21 -19.66
N PHE A 195 -5.59 -18.46 -20.01
CA PHE A 195 -6.40 -18.74 -21.19
C PHE A 195 -5.62 -18.52 -22.48
N TYR A 196 -4.86 -17.43 -22.58
CA TYR A 196 -4.01 -17.15 -23.73
C TYR A 196 -2.97 -18.26 -23.93
N ALA A 197 -2.32 -18.71 -22.86
CA ALA A 197 -1.37 -19.81 -22.91
C ALA A 197 -2.00 -21.13 -23.42
N GLU A 198 -3.27 -21.39 -23.06
CA GLU A 198 -4.02 -22.57 -23.52
C GLU A 198 -4.37 -22.49 -25.01
N VAL A 199 -4.85 -21.34 -25.50
CA VAL A 199 -5.48 -21.25 -26.83
C VAL A 199 -4.65 -20.51 -27.88
N ARG A 200 -3.46 -19.99 -27.56
CA ARG A 200 -2.60 -19.28 -28.52
C ARG A 200 -2.36 -20.12 -29.78
N GLY A 201 -2.58 -19.51 -30.95
CA GLY A 201 -2.44 -20.20 -32.24
C GLY A 201 -3.59 -21.12 -32.63
N THR A 202 -4.66 -21.18 -31.84
CA THR A 202 -5.86 -21.99 -32.15
C THR A 202 -7.06 -21.11 -32.44
N GLU A 203 -7.90 -21.57 -33.37
CA GLU A 203 -9.19 -20.95 -33.64
C GLU A 203 -10.27 -21.47 -32.67
N PRO A 204 -11.28 -20.65 -32.32
CA PRO A 204 -12.40 -21.12 -31.53
C PRO A 204 -13.19 -22.21 -32.26
N VAL A 205 -13.74 -23.17 -31.51
CA VAL A 205 -14.71 -24.13 -32.04
C VAL A 205 -16.05 -23.43 -32.23
N LEU A 206 -16.58 -23.45 -33.45
CA LEU A 206 -17.77 -22.69 -33.85
C LEU A 206 -18.91 -23.65 -34.20
N SER A 207 -19.89 -23.76 -33.31
CA SER A 207 -21.03 -24.67 -33.43
C SER A 207 -22.23 -24.02 -34.12
N THR A 208 -22.43 -22.72 -33.91
CA THR A 208 -23.64 -22.00 -34.34
C THR A 208 -23.34 -20.91 -35.38
N PRO A 209 -24.32 -20.51 -36.22
CA PRO A 209 -24.15 -19.39 -37.14
C PRO A 209 -23.79 -18.07 -36.44
N SER A 210 -24.33 -17.82 -35.24
CA SER A 210 -24.04 -16.61 -34.45
C SER A 210 -22.60 -16.59 -33.95
N GLU A 211 -22.05 -17.73 -33.51
CA GLU A 211 -20.64 -17.86 -33.13
C GLU A 211 -19.71 -17.61 -34.33
N ARG A 212 -20.05 -18.14 -35.51
CA ARG A 212 -19.31 -17.86 -36.75
C ARG A 212 -19.30 -16.38 -37.09
N ALA A 213 -20.46 -15.72 -37.03
CA ALA A 213 -20.55 -14.28 -37.26
C ALA A 213 -19.75 -13.46 -36.23
N ALA A 214 -19.78 -13.84 -34.96
CA ALA A 214 -19.02 -13.17 -33.91
C ALA A 214 -17.50 -13.36 -34.07
N SER A 215 -17.05 -14.54 -34.48
CA SER A 215 -15.64 -14.82 -34.79
C SER A 215 -15.16 -13.98 -35.98
N THR A 216 -15.93 -13.94 -37.08
CA THR A 216 -15.63 -13.07 -38.23
C THR A 216 -15.58 -11.59 -37.82
N ALA A 217 -16.52 -11.12 -37.00
CA ALA A 217 -16.50 -9.75 -36.50
C ALA A 217 -15.28 -9.44 -35.62
N ALA A 218 -14.79 -10.41 -34.84
CA ALA A 218 -13.57 -10.26 -34.06
C ALA A 218 -12.34 -10.09 -34.96
N ARG A 219 -12.19 -10.93 -36.00
CA ARG A 219 -11.10 -10.82 -36.97
C ARG A 219 -11.15 -9.51 -37.74
N ASN A 220 -12.33 -9.11 -38.22
CA ASN A 220 -12.50 -7.83 -38.92
C ASN A 220 -12.12 -6.64 -38.04
N ARG A 221 -12.45 -6.70 -36.74
CA ARG A 221 -12.03 -5.68 -35.77
C ARG A 221 -10.52 -5.69 -35.56
N ALA A 222 -9.89 -6.85 -35.47
CA ALA A 222 -8.44 -6.97 -35.38
C ALA A 222 -7.76 -6.29 -36.59
N ILE A 223 -8.19 -6.62 -37.80
CA ILE A 223 -7.71 -6.02 -39.05
C ILE A 223 -7.87 -4.50 -39.03
N ALA A 224 -9.07 -4.00 -38.71
CA ALA A 224 -9.36 -2.56 -38.68
C ALA A 224 -8.50 -1.77 -37.67
N ASN A 225 -8.02 -2.43 -36.61
CA ASN A 225 -7.18 -1.81 -35.58
C ASN A 225 -5.70 -2.19 -35.70
N GLY A 226 -5.30 -2.93 -36.74
CA GLY A 226 -3.92 -3.40 -36.95
C GLY A 226 -3.43 -4.41 -35.91
N TRP A 227 -4.33 -5.17 -35.27
CA TRP A 227 -3.97 -6.20 -34.30
C TRP A 227 -3.55 -7.49 -35.01
N THR A 228 -2.38 -8.00 -34.65
CA THR A 228 -1.76 -9.18 -35.24
C THR A 228 -1.63 -10.31 -34.23
N ALA A 229 -1.37 -11.53 -34.71
CA ALA A 229 -1.08 -12.68 -33.86
C ALA A 229 0.12 -12.41 -32.92
N ASP A 230 1.10 -11.66 -33.39
CA ASP A 230 2.34 -11.36 -32.68
C ASP A 230 2.25 -10.17 -31.72
N THR A 231 1.13 -9.45 -31.70
CA THR A 231 0.95 -8.25 -30.84
C THR A 231 1.20 -8.56 -29.35
N ALA A 232 0.86 -9.76 -28.90
CA ALA A 232 1.12 -10.21 -27.52
C ALA A 232 2.62 -10.41 -27.24
N THR A 233 3.33 -11.00 -28.20
CA THR A 233 4.74 -11.37 -28.11
C THR A 233 5.63 -10.12 -27.99
N ASP A 234 5.34 -9.06 -28.75
CA ASP A 234 6.10 -7.79 -28.71
C ASP A 234 6.08 -7.13 -27.32
N HIS A 235 4.91 -7.15 -26.65
CA HIS A 235 4.75 -6.58 -25.32
C HIS A 235 5.27 -7.49 -24.21
N GLU A 236 5.25 -8.82 -24.39
CA GLU A 236 5.90 -9.77 -23.50
C GLU A 236 7.43 -9.58 -23.51
N TYR A 237 8.05 -9.44 -24.68
CA TYR A 237 9.49 -9.13 -24.79
C TYR A 237 9.86 -7.79 -24.15
N ALA A 238 9.04 -6.75 -24.32
CA ALA A 238 9.26 -5.45 -23.68
C ALA A 238 9.17 -5.50 -22.14
N ARG A 239 8.40 -6.45 -21.57
CA ARG A 239 8.36 -6.69 -20.12
C ARG A 239 9.66 -7.33 -19.63
N TYR A 240 10.19 -8.30 -20.35
CA TYR A 240 11.44 -8.97 -19.99
C TYR A 240 12.65 -8.03 -20.13
N SER A 241 12.69 -7.18 -21.16
CA SER A 241 13.81 -6.24 -21.37
C SER A 241 13.87 -5.09 -20.35
N ARG A 242 12.76 -4.77 -19.67
CA ARG A 242 12.71 -3.75 -18.61
C ARG A 242 12.99 -4.31 -17.21
N ALA A 243 13.11 -5.63 -17.10
CA ALA A 243 13.39 -6.33 -15.84
C ALA A 243 14.87 -6.72 -15.69
N HIS A 244 15.75 -6.28 -16.60
CA HIS A 244 17.21 -6.42 -16.58
C HIS A 244 17.85 -5.03 -16.69
#